data_AF-A0A4R6EU18-F1
#
_entry.id   AF-A0A4R6EU18-F1
#
_cell.length_a   1.000
_cell.length_b   1.000
_cell.length_c   1.000
_cell.angle_alpha   90.00
_cell.angle_beta   90.00
_cell.angle_gamma   90.00
#
_symmetry.space_group_name_H-M   'P 1'
#
loop_
_entity.id
_entity.type
_entity.pdbx_description
1 polymer ?
#
loop_
_entity_poly.entity_id
_entity_poly.type
_entity_poly.pdbx_seq_one_letter_code
_entity_poly.pdbx_strand_id
1 'polypeptide(L)'
;MALSQPLDLLDPGPHSPRPISCNNVIPFPSPRVLLPVTLLRESEDQSRAQLRALLHSPLGVYVASTEIVRDEVRVQFDVALDDLGFTMHALIATLPQATIGPVKRRNAIKEAR
;
A
#
# COMPACT_ATOMS: atom_id res chain seq x y z
N MET A 1 53.02 15.77 -41.09
CA MET A 1 52.48 17.11 -40.79
C MET A 1 51.35 16.93 -39.79
N ALA A 2 51.41 17.63 -38.66
CA ALA A 2 50.47 17.54 -37.55
C ALA A 2 49.64 18.83 -37.46
N LEU A 3 48.35 18.72 -37.13
CA LEU A 3 47.46 19.79 -36.64
C LEU A 3 46.45 19.10 -35.70
N SER A 4 46.69 19.05 -34.39
CA SER A 4 46.27 20.02 -33.35
C SER A 4 44.76 20.02 -33.10
N GLN A 5 44.32 19.28 -32.08
CA GLN A 5 42.99 19.38 -31.47
C GLN A 5 43.01 20.50 -30.40
N PRO A 6 41.97 21.34 -30.27
CA PRO A 6 41.81 22.19 -29.10
C PRO A 6 41.10 21.39 -27.99
N LEU A 7 41.81 21.19 -26.87
CA LEU A 7 41.20 20.93 -25.57
C LEU A 7 40.63 22.25 -25.07
N ASP A 8 39.29 22.36 -24.99
CA ASP A 8 38.68 23.38 -24.13
C ASP A 8 38.27 22.71 -22.82
N LEU A 9 39.08 23.03 -21.82
CA LEU A 9 38.97 22.69 -20.41
C LEU A 9 38.03 23.71 -19.77
N LEU A 10 36.77 23.36 -19.50
CA LEU A 10 35.90 24.15 -18.63
C LEU A 10 35.32 23.30 -17.48
N ASP A 11 35.98 23.47 -16.34
CA ASP A 11 35.49 23.53 -14.94
C ASP A 11 34.23 22.73 -14.54
N PRO A 12 34.34 21.70 -13.67
CA PRO A 12 33.20 21.05 -13.04
C PRO A 12 32.70 21.87 -11.83
N GLY A 13 31.89 22.90 -12.08
CA GLY A 13 31.00 23.43 -11.03
C GLY A 13 30.03 22.33 -10.56
N PRO A 14 29.65 22.25 -9.27
CA PRO A 14 28.79 21.19 -8.75
C PRO A 14 27.34 21.43 -9.15
N HIS A 15 27.04 21.30 -10.43
CA HIS A 15 25.68 21.21 -10.93
C HIS A 15 25.23 19.77 -10.72
N SER A 16 24.70 19.50 -9.52
CA SER A 16 23.91 18.29 -9.29
C SER A 16 22.82 18.26 -10.38
N PRO A 17 22.84 17.30 -11.32
CA PRO A 17 21.80 17.22 -12.32
C PRO A 17 20.50 16.91 -11.58
N ARG A 18 19.56 17.86 -11.58
CA ARG A 18 18.19 17.58 -11.13
C ARG A 18 17.70 16.43 -12.02
N PRO A 19 17.32 15.27 -11.47
CA PRO A 19 16.81 14.19 -12.27
C PRO A 19 15.58 14.70 -13.02
N ILE A 20 15.64 14.68 -14.34
CA ILE A 20 14.50 14.94 -15.20
C ILE A 20 13.50 13.83 -14.85
N SER A 21 12.39 14.20 -14.20
CA SER A 21 11.31 13.27 -13.91
C SER A 21 10.59 12.97 -15.22
N CYS A 22 11.10 11.99 -15.96
CA CYS A 22 10.42 11.41 -17.11
C CYS A 22 9.27 10.52 -16.60
N ASN A 23 8.26 11.11 -15.97
CA ASN A 23 7.05 10.40 -15.57
C ASN A 23 6.16 10.21 -16.81
N ASN A 24 6.58 9.30 -17.70
CA ASN A 24 5.81 8.89 -18.89
C ASN A 24 4.63 7.95 -18.53
N VAL A 25 4.44 7.65 -17.25
CA VAL A 25 3.34 6.84 -16.75
C VAL A 25 2.22 7.78 -16.34
N ILE A 26 1.09 7.72 -17.04
CA ILE A 26 -0.15 8.36 -16.59
C ILE A 26 -0.80 7.40 -15.59
N PRO A 27 -0.82 7.71 -14.28
CA PRO A 27 -1.50 6.86 -13.32
C PRO A 27 -3.01 6.92 -13.59
N PHE A 28 -3.65 5.77 -13.75
CA PHE A 28 -5.10 5.67 -13.81
C PHE A 28 -5.62 5.54 -12.37
N PRO A 29 -6.24 6.58 -11.78
CA PRO A 29 -6.74 6.50 -10.42
C PRO A 29 -7.95 5.56 -10.39
N SER A 30 -7.79 4.35 -9.86
CA SER A 30 -8.94 3.49 -9.51
C SER A 30 -9.57 4.02 -8.22
N PRO A 31 -10.91 4.13 -8.13
CA PRO A 31 -11.57 4.46 -6.89
C PRO A 31 -11.22 3.43 -5.82
N ARG A 32 -10.75 3.88 -4.66
CA ARG A 32 -10.39 2.99 -3.56
C ARG A 32 -11.41 3.06 -2.43
N VAL A 33 -11.52 1.96 -1.71
CA VAL A 33 -12.39 1.82 -0.54
C VAL A 33 -11.57 1.39 0.68
N LEU A 34 -12.00 1.88 1.82
CA LEU A 34 -11.52 1.47 3.13
C LEU A 34 -12.50 0.42 3.68
N LEU A 35 -11.99 -0.77 3.92
CA LEU A 35 -12.72 -1.89 4.52
C LEU A 35 -12.15 -2.22 5.91
N PRO A 36 -12.82 -1.80 7.00
CA PRO A 36 -12.43 -2.17 8.35
C PRO A 36 -12.84 -3.62 8.64
N VAL A 37 -11.95 -4.36 9.29
CA VAL A 37 -12.15 -5.76 9.68
C VAL A 37 -11.65 -5.95 11.11
N THR A 38 -12.42 -6.65 11.92
CA THR A 38 -12.08 -6.93 13.32
C THR A 38 -11.88 -8.42 13.50
N LEU A 39 -10.76 -8.80 14.10
CA LEU A 39 -10.45 -10.15 14.54
C LEU A 39 -10.67 -10.23 16.04
N LEU A 40 -11.56 -11.12 16.48
CA LEU A 40 -11.80 -11.37 17.90
C LEU A 40 -10.60 -12.10 18.50
N ARG A 41 -10.16 -11.66 19.67
CA ARG A 41 -9.09 -12.31 20.43
C ARG A 41 -9.71 -13.22 21.48
N GLU A 42 -9.84 -14.51 21.20
CA GLU A 42 -10.14 -15.47 22.28
C GLU A 42 -8.88 -15.80 23.09
N SER A 43 -7.70 -15.66 22.46
CA SER A 43 -6.38 -15.81 23.06
C SER A 43 -5.35 -15.00 22.26
N GLU A 44 -4.27 -14.57 22.92
CA GLU A 44 -3.17 -13.87 22.26
C GLU A 44 -2.59 -14.71 21.10
N ASP A 45 -2.36 -16.00 21.32
CA ASP A 45 -1.79 -16.91 20.31
C ASP A 45 -2.72 -17.08 19.10
N GLN A 46 -4.03 -17.16 19.34
CA GLN A 46 -5.02 -17.27 18.26
C GLN A 46 -5.04 -15.97 17.43
N SER A 47 -5.02 -14.80 18.09
CA SER A 47 -4.99 -13.51 17.38
C SER A 47 -3.72 -13.32 16.55
N ARG A 48 -2.56 -13.79 17.05
CA ARG A 48 -1.30 -13.80 16.30
C ARG A 48 -1.34 -14.77 15.13
N ALA A 49 -1.97 -15.94 15.29
CA ALA A 49 -2.12 -16.92 14.21
C ALA A 49 -3.04 -16.37 13.09
N GLN A 50 -4.16 -15.75 13.44
CA GLN A 50 -5.07 -15.12 12.47
C GLN A 50 -4.38 -13.97 11.73
N LEU A 51 -3.66 -13.10 12.45
CA LEU A 51 -2.93 -12.00 11.81
C LEU A 51 -1.82 -12.53 10.89
N ARG A 52 -1.10 -13.58 11.28
CA ARG A 52 -0.12 -14.25 10.41
C ARG A 52 -0.78 -14.82 9.16
N ALA A 53 -1.87 -15.58 9.33
CA ALA A 53 -2.62 -16.13 8.20
C ALA A 53 -3.04 -15.03 7.23
N LEU A 54 -3.50 -13.88 7.75
CA LEU A 54 -3.86 -12.73 6.93
C LEU A 54 -2.68 -12.15 6.16
N LEU A 55 -1.58 -11.83 6.86
CA LEU A 55 -0.42 -11.17 6.28
C LEU A 55 0.32 -12.06 5.27
N HIS A 56 0.22 -13.38 5.42
CA HIS A 56 0.75 -14.36 4.48
C HIS A 56 -0.25 -14.79 3.40
N SER A 57 -1.47 -14.24 3.41
CA SER A 57 -2.47 -14.45 2.36
C SER A 57 -2.34 -13.41 1.24
N PRO A 58 -3.01 -13.61 0.09
CA PRO A 58 -3.14 -12.58 -0.94
C PRO A 58 -3.75 -11.27 -0.45
N LEU A 59 -4.41 -11.26 0.72
CA LEU A 59 -4.99 -10.05 1.29
C LEU A 59 -3.97 -9.17 2.00
N GLY A 60 -2.82 -9.72 2.39
CA GLY A 60 -1.78 -8.98 3.11
C GLY A 60 -1.32 -7.72 2.38
N VAL A 61 -1.37 -7.72 1.04
CA VAL A 61 -0.99 -6.58 0.20
C VAL A 61 -1.97 -5.40 0.29
N TYR A 62 -3.21 -5.64 0.75
CA TYR A 62 -4.23 -4.61 0.89
C TYR A 62 -4.32 -4.05 2.32
N VAL A 63 -3.55 -4.58 3.27
CA VAL A 63 -3.56 -4.11 4.66
C VAL A 63 -2.90 -2.73 4.74
N ALA A 64 -3.69 -1.73 5.11
CA ALA A 64 -3.26 -0.35 5.27
C ALA A 64 -2.84 -0.03 6.71
N SER A 65 -3.54 -0.59 7.71
CA SER A 65 -3.15 -0.47 9.12
C SER A 65 -3.64 -1.66 9.94
N THR A 66 -2.95 -1.90 11.05
CA THR A 66 -3.30 -2.89 12.06
C THR A 66 -3.19 -2.25 13.44
N GLU A 67 -4.23 -2.41 14.24
CA GLU A 67 -4.31 -1.86 15.59
C GLU A 67 -4.77 -2.95 16.55
N ILE A 68 -4.06 -3.08 17.67
CA ILE A 68 -4.45 -4.01 18.74
C ILE A 68 -5.20 -3.20 19.78
N VAL A 69 -6.48 -3.49 19.97
CA VAL A 69 -7.35 -2.78 20.92
C VAL A 69 -7.92 -3.79 21.90
N ARG A 70 -7.34 -3.83 23.11
CA ARG A 70 -7.73 -4.73 24.21
C ARG A 70 -7.84 -6.20 23.75
N ASP A 71 -9.06 -6.60 23.39
CA ASP A 71 -9.47 -7.96 23.06
C ASP A 71 -9.78 -8.16 21.57
N GLU A 72 -9.31 -7.23 20.74
CA GLU A 72 -9.54 -7.28 19.30
C GLU A 72 -8.30 -6.81 18.54
N VAL A 73 -8.14 -7.35 17.33
CA VAL A 73 -7.21 -6.81 16.33
C VAL A 73 -8.03 -6.18 15.22
N ARG A 74 -7.90 -4.87 15.05
CA ARG A 74 -8.54 -4.10 13.99
C ARG A 74 -7.57 -4.00 12.82
N VAL A 75 -8.05 -4.38 11.64
CA VAL A 75 -7.31 -4.31 10.40
C VAL A 75 -8.07 -3.41 9.45
N GLN A 76 -7.39 -2.42 8.89
CA GLN A 76 -7.94 -1.58 7.85
C GLN A 76 -7.38 -2.05 6.51
N PHE A 77 -8.26 -2.44 5.59
CA PHE A 77 -7.88 -2.67 4.20
C PHE A 77 -8.12 -1.43 3.36
N ASP A 78 -7.25 -1.21 2.39
CA ASP A 78 -7.34 -0.17 1.37
C ASP A 78 -7.30 -0.83 -0.01
N VAL A 79 -8.47 -1.01 -0.59
CA VAL A 79 -8.70 -1.90 -1.74
C VAL A 79 -9.15 -1.07 -2.94
N ALA A 80 -8.69 -1.40 -4.13
CA ALA A 80 -9.31 -0.90 -5.35
C ALA A 80 -10.76 -1.41 -5.42
N LEU A 81 -11.67 -0.60 -5.96
CA LEU A 81 -13.08 -1.00 -6.04
C LEU A 81 -13.28 -2.27 -6.88
N ASP A 82 -12.47 -2.42 -7.93
CA ASP A 82 -12.47 -3.58 -8.83
C ASP A 82 -12.06 -4.89 -8.12
N ASP A 83 -11.20 -4.78 -7.10
CA ASP A 83 -10.69 -5.93 -6.33
C ASP A 83 -11.59 -6.28 -5.14
N LEU A 84 -12.59 -5.46 -4.81
CA LEU A 84 -13.43 -5.66 -3.61
C LEU A 84 -14.14 -7.01 -3.58
N GLY A 85 -14.62 -7.49 -4.73
CA GLY A 85 -15.27 -8.80 -4.82
C GLY A 85 -14.31 -9.95 -4.46
N PHE A 86 -13.09 -9.90 -4.98
CA PHE A 86 -12.02 -10.83 -4.63
C PHE A 86 -11.67 -10.73 -3.14
N THR A 87 -11.47 -9.51 -2.63
CA THR A 87 -11.12 -9.29 -1.22
C THR A 87 -12.16 -9.87 -0.28
N MET A 88 -13.45 -9.63 -0.52
CA MET A 88 -14.53 -10.17 0.32
C MET A 88 -14.52 -11.70 0.32
N HIS A 89 -14.39 -12.33 -0.85
CA HIS A 89 -14.36 -13.78 -0.97
C HIS A 89 -13.15 -14.39 -0.26
N ALA A 90 -11.95 -13.87 -0.53
CA ALA A 90 -10.72 -14.34 0.09
C ALA A 90 -10.71 -14.09 1.60
N LEU A 91 -11.34 -13.03 2.09
CA LEU A 91 -11.40 -12.71 3.52
C LEU A 91 -12.28 -13.71 4.26
N ILE A 92 -13.45 -14.04 3.71
CA ILE A 92 -14.33 -15.09 4.27
C ILE A 92 -13.62 -16.44 4.28
N ALA A 93 -12.86 -16.77 3.23
CA ALA A 93 -12.13 -18.03 3.14
C ALA A 93 -10.96 -18.12 4.12
N THR A 94 -10.20 -17.03 4.29
CA THR A 94 -8.99 -17.00 5.13
C THR A 94 -9.31 -16.79 6.61
N LEU A 95 -10.31 -15.95 6.89
CA LEU A 95 -10.67 -15.50 8.23
C LEU A 95 -12.20 -15.57 8.41
N PRO A 96 -12.78 -16.77 8.48
CA PRO A 96 -14.24 -16.93 8.55
C PRO A 96 -14.87 -16.34 9.81
N GLN A 97 -14.07 -16.14 10.87
CA GLN A 97 -14.51 -15.58 12.15
C GLN A 97 -14.30 -14.06 12.25
N ALA A 98 -13.74 -13.43 11.20
CA ALA A 98 -13.54 -11.99 11.20
C ALA A 98 -14.86 -11.23 11.04
N THR A 99 -15.03 -10.18 11.82
CA THR A 99 -16.16 -9.26 11.66
C THR A 99 -15.84 -8.23 10.58
N ILE A 100 -16.65 -8.19 9.53
CA ILE A 100 -16.48 -7.24 8.43
C ILE A 100 -17.29 -5.98 8.73
N GLY A 101 -16.61 -4.83 8.81
CA GLY A 101 -17.25 -3.55 9.07
C GLY A 101 -17.74 -2.85 7.79
N PRO A 102 -18.32 -1.64 7.93
CA PRO A 102 -18.90 -0.91 6.80
C PRO A 102 -17.82 -0.40 5.83
N VAL A 103 -18.05 -0.62 4.53
CA VAL A 103 -17.19 -0.12 3.46
C VAL A 103 -17.32 1.39 3.33
N LYS A 104 -16.20 2.11 3.35
CA LYS A 104 -16.15 3.57 3.17
C LYS A 104 -15.36 3.90 1.90
N ARG A 105 -15.77 4.92 1.15
CA ARG A 105 -14.93 5.43 0.06
C ARG A 105 -13.67 6.05 0.66
N ARG A 106 -12.52 5.79 0.05
CA ARG A 106 -11.28 6.49 0.39
C ARG A 106 -11.37 7.87 -0.24
N ASN A 107 -11.66 8.88 0.56
CA ASN A 107 -11.58 10.26 0.10
C ASN A 107 -10.10 10.55 -0.21
N ALA A 108 -9.81 10.91 -1.46
CA ALA A 108 -8.49 11.39 -1.83
C ALA A 108 -8.26 12.72 -1.11
N ILE A 109 -7.64 12.68 0.07
CA ILE A 109 -7.00 13.87 0.62
C ILE A 109 -5.93 14.21 -0.41
N LYS A 110 -6.07 15.35 -1.10
CA LYS A 110 -4.97 15.95 -1.84
C LYS A 110 -3.82 16.05 -0.84
N GLU A 111 -2.80 15.24 -0.98
CA GLU A 111 -1.53 15.51 -0.33
C GLU A 111 -0.99 16.80 -0.96
N ALA A 112 -1.39 17.93 -0.38
CA ALA A 112 -0.76 19.21 -0.57
C ALA A 112 0.33 19.31 0.49
N ARG A 113 1.56 18.97 0.10
CA ARG A 113 2.78 19.45 0.74
C ARG A 113 3.79 19.81 -0.32
#